data_AF-A0A940ZPG3-F1
#
_entry.id   AF-A0A940ZPG3-F1
#
_cell.length_a   1.000
_cell.length_b   1.000
_cell.length_c   1.000
_cell.angle_alpha   90.00
_cell.angle_beta   90.00
_cell.angle_gamma   90.00
#
_symmetry.space_group_name_H-M   'P 1'
#
loop_
_entity.id
_entity.type
_entity.pdbx_description
1 polymer ?
#
loop_
_entity_poly.entity_id
_entity_poly.type
_entity_poly.pdbx_seq_one_letter_code
_entity_poly.pdbx_strand_id
1 'polypeptide(L)' 'MALFENYDRRIAQINETLKKYGIASLEEAKQMCDAKGIDPYKIAKETQPICFENAGWAYVVG' A
#
# COMPACT_ATOMS: atom_id res chain seq x y z
N MET A 1 -0.41 -0.35 -15.35
CA MET A 1 -0.12 1.03 -14.89
C MET A 1 0.55 0.89 -13.53
N ALA A 2 1.64 1.62 -13.27
CA ALA A 2 2.34 1.51 -11.98
C ALA A 2 1.40 1.85 -10.82
N LEU A 3 1.47 1.10 -9.72
CA LEU A 3 0.57 1.26 -8.57
C LEU A 3 0.73 2.63 -7.89
N PHE A 4 1.92 3.21 -7.96
CA PHE A 4 2.24 4.55 -7.46
C PHE A 4 3.49 5.12 -8.16
N GLU A 5 3.82 6.37 -7.88
CA GLU A 5 4.91 7.08 -8.54
C GLU A 5 6.29 6.49 -8.20
N ASN A 6 7.15 6.33 -9.20
CA ASN A 6 8.47 5.70 -9.05
C ASN A 6 8.41 4.25 -8.51
N TYR A 7 7.31 3.53 -8.76
CA TYR A 7 7.11 2.14 -8.30
C TYR A 7 8.35 1.25 -8.49
N ASP A 8 8.88 1.15 -9.72
CA ASP A 8 10.00 0.26 -10.04
C ASP A 8 11.27 0.59 -9.25
N ARG A 9 11.46 1.86 -8.87
CA ARG A 9 12.61 2.32 -8.09
C ARG A 9 12.44 2.09 -6.58
N ARG A 10 11.19 2.03 -6.10
CA ARG A 10 10.85 2.00 -4.66
C ARG A 10 10.46 0.60 -4.17
N ILE A 11 9.89 -0.23 -5.03
CA ILE A 11 9.27 -1.51 -4.66
C ILE A 11 10.25 -2.47 -3.99
N ALA A 12 11.51 -2.51 -4.43
CA ALA A 12 12.52 -3.38 -3.83
C ALA A 12 12.73 -3.07 -2.33
N GLN A 13 12.87 -1.78 -1.98
CA GLN A 13 13.06 -1.32 -0.61
C GLN A 13 11.79 -1.50 0.24
N ILE A 14 10.61 -1.27 -0.35
CA ILE A 14 9.32 -1.47 0.33
C ILE A 14 9.14 -2.96 0.66
N ASN A 15 9.33 -3.86 -0.31
CA ASN A 15 9.22 -5.30 -0.09
C ASN A 15 10.28 -5.81 0.91
N GLU A 16 11.49 -5.26 0.91
CA GLU A 16 12.49 -5.59 1.94
C GLU A 16 12.01 -5.20 3.34
N THR A 17 11.36 -4.04 3.49
CA THR A 17 10.81 -3.58 4.77
C THR A 17 9.63 -4.43 5.22
N LEU A 18 8.68 -4.71 4.31
CA LEU A 18 7.52 -5.56 4.56
C LEU A 18 7.92 -6.96 5.04
N LYS A 19 8.96 -7.54 4.45
CA LYS A 19 9.48 -8.85 4.85
C LYS A 19 9.94 -8.90 6.31
N LYS A 20 10.42 -7.78 6.88
CA LYS A 20 10.80 -7.70 8.31
C LYS A 20 9.60 -7.88 9.24
N TYR A 21 8.39 -7.65 8.73
CA TYR A 21 7.12 -7.83 9.43
C TYR A 21 6.37 -9.09 9.00
N GLY A 22 7.00 -9.96 8.21
CA GLY A 22 6.36 -11.18 7.71
C GLY A 22 5.36 -10.96 6.58
N ILE A 23 5.43 -9.83 5.88
CA ILE A 23 4.58 -9.51 4.73
C ILE A 23 5.43 -9.63 3.45
N ALA A 24 5.04 -10.49 2.53
CA ALA A 24 5.83 -10.82 1.34
C ALA A 24 5.66 -9.80 0.20
N SER A 25 4.51 -9.13 0.09
CA SER A 25 4.25 -8.13 -0.96
C SER A 25 3.15 -7.11 -0.58
N LEU A 26 2.98 -6.11 -1.45
CA LEU A 26 1.88 -5.15 -1.35
C LEU A 26 0.50 -5.81 -1.49
N GLU A 27 0.39 -6.82 -2.35
CA GLU A 27 -0.84 -7.60 -2.52
C GLU A 27 -1.19 -8.36 -1.24
N GLU A 28 -0.21 -8.95 -0.56
CA GLU A 28 -0.44 -9.61 0.73
C GLU A 28 -0.88 -8.58 1.78
N ALA A 29 -0.22 -7.42 1.87
CA ALA A 29 -0.64 -6.34 2.77
C ALA A 29 -2.10 -5.92 2.51
N LYS A 30 -2.49 -5.80 1.24
CA LYS A 30 -3.87 -5.50 0.86
C LYS A 30 -4.84 -6.61 1.25
N GLN A 31 -4.51 -7.87 0.98
CA GLN A 31 -5.34 -9.02 1.38
C GLN A 31 -5.52 -9.08 2.90
N MET A 32 -4.50 -8.75 3.69
CA MET A 32 -4.62 -8.66 5.15
C MET A 32 -5.59 -7.55 5.59
N CYS A 33 -5.60 -6.41 4.91
CA CYS A 33 -6.55 -5.33 5.16
C CYS A 33 -7.98 -5.77 4.78
N ASP A 34 -8.14 -6.32 3.58
CA ASP A 34 -9.43 -6.77 3.06
C ASP A 34 -10.03 -7.89 3.96
N ALA A 35 -9.20 -8.80 4.47
CA ALA A 35 -9.61 -9.86 5.42
C ALA A 35 -10.12 -9.29 6.76
N LYS A 36 -9.69 -8.09 7.14
CA LYS A 36 -10.17 -7.36 8.32
C LYS A 36 -11.36 -6.44 8.00
N GLY A 37 -11.81 -6.41 6.75
CA GLY A 37 -12.92 -5.54 6.31
C GLY A 37 -12.56 -4.05 6.27
N ILE A 38 -11.27 -3.72 6.16
CA ILE A 38 -10.79 -2.34 6.05
C ILE A 38 -10.16 -2.11 4.67
N ASP A 39 -10.43 -0.97 4.06
CA ASP A 39 -9.78 -0.54 2.83
C ASP A 39 -9.08 0.81 3.05
N PRO A 40 -7.85 0.81 3.59
CA PRO A 40 -7.13 2.05 3.90
C PRO A 40 -6.90 2.93 2.67
N TYR A 41 -6.71 2.31 1.49
CA TYR A 41 -6.55 3.02 0.23
C TYR A 41 -7.80 3.83 -0.11
N LYS A 42 -8.98 3.19 -0.03
CA LYS A 42 -10.26 3.88 -0.27
C LYS A 42 -10.53 4.96 0.77
N ILE A 43 -10.28 4.69 2.05
CA ILE A 43 -10.45 5.66 3.13
C ILE A 43 -9.59 6.91 2.88
N ALA A 44 -8.34 6.75 2.47
CA ALA A 44 -7.46 7.86 2.15
C ALA A 44 -8.00 8.72 0.99
N LYS A 45 -8.51 8.07 -0.06
CA LYS A 45 -9.11 8.75 -1.23
C LYS A 45 -10.43 9.46 -0.89
N GLU A 46 -11.27 8.87 -0.05
CA GLU A 46 -12.53 9.51 0.38
C GLU A 46 -12.26 10.70 1.31
N THR A 47 -11.22 10.59 2.16
CA THR A 47 -10.84 11.68 3.08
C THR A 47 -10.18 12.84 2.33
N GLN A 48 -9.26 12.53 1.41
CA GLN A 48 -8.52 13.51 0.61
C GLN A 48 -8.59 13.08 -0.87
N PRO A 49 -9.61 13.51 -1.62
CA PRO A 49 -9.80 13.10 -3.02
C PRO A 49 -8.61 13.40 -3.94
N ILE A 50 -7.81 14.40 -3.59
CA ILE A 50 -6.61 14.81 -4.31
C ILE A 50 -5.33 14.08 -3.85
N CYS A 51 -5.41 13.09 -2.96
CA CYS A 51 -4.22 12.38 -2.49
C CYS A 51 -3.58 11.54 -3.61
N PHE A 52 -2.25 11.54 -3.63
CA PHE A 52 -1.48 10.75 -4.57
C PHE A 52 -1.62 9.25 -4.29
N GLU A 53 -1.40 8.43 -5.32
CA GLU A 53 -1.35 6.98 -5.20
C GLU A 53 -0.35 6.50 -4.12
N ASN A 54 0.77 7.21 -3.97
CA ASN A 54 1.75 6.94 -2.91
C ASN A 54 1.11 6.94 -1.51
N ALA A 55 0.21 7.90 -1.24
CA ALA A 55 -0.43 8.02 0.06
C ALA A 55 -1.44 6.89 0.29
N GLY A 56 -2.25 6.55 -0.73
CA GLY A 56 -3.18 5.43 -0.65
C GLY A 56 -2.47 4.11 -0.32
N TRP A 57 -1.37 3.81 -1.02
CA TRP A 57 -0.59 2.59 -0.78
C TRP A 57 0.20 2.61 0.51
N ALA A 58 0.67 3.78 0.98
CA ALA A 58 1.33 3.90 2.29
C ALA A 58 0.41 3.40 3.42
N TYR A 59 -0.87 3.80 3.41
CA TYR A 59 -1.83 3.36 4.42
C TYR A 59 -2.19 1.87 4.33
N VAL A 60 -1.96 1.21 3.19
CA VAL A 60 -2.15 -0.25 3.06
C VAL A 60 -1.03 -1.02 3.73
N VAL A 61 0.20 -0.50 3.69
CA VAL A 61 1.40 -1.18 4.21
C VAL A 61 1.77 -0.82 5.64
N GLY A 62 1.21 0.25 6.19
CA GLY A 62 1.50 0.76 7.54
C GLY A 62 2.32 2.04 7.51
#